data_AF-A0ABD1ZE67-F1
#
_entry.id   AF-A0ABD1ZE67-F1
#
_cell.length_a   1.000
_cell.length_b   1.000
_cell.length_c   1.000
_cell.angle_alpha   90.00
_cell.angle_beta   90.00
_cell.angle_gamma   90.00
#
_symmetry.space_group_name_H-M   'P 1'
#
loop_
_entity.id
_entity.type
_entity.pdbx_description
1 polymer ?
#
loop_
_entity_poly.entity_id
_entity_poly.type
_entity_poly.pdbx_seq_one_letter_code
_entity_poly.pdbx_strand_id
1 'polypeptide(L)'
;MVAYANKNAFTHVPARVREERQDRKLLDQLERRGIVKVEQPYVCSTCGRKCKTNYALKKHFKQLHERERQKRVSYLKSLKGKTREKFVEKVSDRELRYVDAARTVIVPKVGYELATDLKRVGVQVRTVESKPQGADEALIKHMSLYISRGLECLILISDDSDLLEILRYARSRRLFTVVVGDTYRLRNATDSSFLWEDVASGRAHLSARDGLQRWSAEDFLRAELQERYPEEYDEEEVFFPKAEGGYLDEDEGSDLYYEDDKNEEDYKPA
;
A
#
# COMPACT_ATOMS: atom_id res chain seq x y z
N MET A 1 0.12 -8.16 4.74
CA MET A 1 0.54 -7.38 3.55
C MET A 1 0.71 -5.92 3.94
N VAL A 2 1.86 -5.33 3.63
CA VAL A 2 2.19 -3.94 3.97
C VAL A 2 2.67 -3.22 2.72
N ALA A 3 2.22 -1.99 2.51
CA ALA A 3 2.64 -1.16 1.39
C ALA A 3 3.32 0.11 1.92
N TYR A 4 4.52 0.39 1.42
CA TYR A 4 5.29 1.58 1.73
C TYR A 4 5.28 2.52 0.53
N ALA A 5 4.99 3.80 0.76
CA ALA A 5 5.21 4.82 -0.26
C ALA A 5 5.38 6.20 0.36
N ASN A 6 6.03 7.10 -0.38
CA ASN A 6 6.11 8.50 0.02
C ASN A 6 4.78 9.22 -0.28
N LYS A 7 4.65 10.46 0.21
CA LYS A 7 3.44 11.28 -0.03
C LYS A 7 3.17 11.47 -1.53
N ASN A 8 4.22 11.63 -2.33
CA ASN A 8 4.11 11.90 -3.76
C ASN A 8 3.46 10.73 -4.50
N ALA A 9 3.84 9.49 -4.18
CA ALA A 9 3.27 8.28 -4.76
C ALA A 9 1.76 8.17 -4.51
N PHE A 10 1.28 8.46 -3.30
CA PHE A 10 -0.15 8.44 -2.99
C PHE A 10 -0.93 9.60 -3.61
N THR A 11 -0.27 10.70 -3.97
CA THR A 11 -0.89 11.82 -4.70
C THR A 11 -0.80 11.69 -6.20
N HIS A 12 0.01 10.74 -6.70
CA HIS A 12 0.26 10.59 -8.12
C HIS A 12 -1.03 10.24 -8.86
N VAL A 13 -1.25 10.93 -9.98
CA VAL A 13 -2.36 10.67 -10.91
C VAL A 13 -1.76 10.14 -12.21
N PRO A 14 -2.11 8.92 -12.66
CA PRO A 14 -1.62 8.37 -13.93
C PRO A 14 -1.87 9.29 -15.13
N ALA A 15 -1.00 9.25 -16.14
CA ALA A 15 -1.05 10.15 -17.31
C ALA A 15 -2.41 10.08 -18.04
N ARG A 16 -2.88 8.88 -18.35
CA ARG A 16 -4.21 8.63 -18.91
C ARG A 16 -5.34 9.34 -18.14
N VAL A 17 -5.31 9.27 -16.81
CA VAL A 17 -6.31 9.94 -15.96
C VAL A 17 -6.18 11.46 -16.03
N ARG A 18 -4.97 12.01 -16.20
CA ARG A 18 -4.76 13.44 -16.41
C ARG A 18 -5.33 13.90 -17.76
N GLU A 19 -5.10 13.13 -18.82
CA GLU A 19 -5.63 13.38 -20.16
C GLU A 19 -7.17 13.34 -20.17
N GLU A 20 -7.77 12.28 -19.63
CA GLU A 20 -9.23 12.16 -19.49
C GLU A 20 -9.84 13.36 -18.73
N ARG A 21 -9.13 13.86 -17.68
CA ARG A 21 -9.55 15.06 -16.95
C ARG A 21 -9.43 16.34 -17.79
N GLN A 22 -8.39 16.45 -18.62
CA GLN A 22 -8.21 17.59 -19.54
C GLN A 22 -9.30 17.59 -20.61
N ASP A 23 -9.56 16.46 -21.24
CA ASP A 23 -10.62 16.29 -22.24
C ASP A 23 -11.99 16.62 -21.65
N ARG A 24 -12.28 16.11 -20.45
CA ARG A 24 -13.52 16.43 -19.75
C ARG A 24 -13.64 17.93 -19.43
N LYS A 25 -12.55 18.58 -19.05
CA LYS A 25 -12.52 20.03 -18.79
C LYS A 25 -12.74 20.84 -20.07
N LEU A 26 -12.21 20.37 -21.21
CA LEU A 26 -12.44 20.99 -22.52
C LEU A 26 -13.91 20.83 -22.92
N LEU A 27 -14.47 19.63 -22.81
CA LEU A 27 -15.87 19.35 -23.10
C LEU A 27 -16.81 20.22 -22.24
N ASP A 28 -16.56 20.31 -20.93
CA ASP A 28 -17.32 21.19 -20.03
C ASP A 28 -17.30 22.66 -20.46
N GLN A 29 -16.22 23.13 -21.09
CA GLN A 29 -16.12 24.50 -21.62
C GLN A 29 -16.91 24.67 -22.92
N LEU A 30 -16.85 23.68 -23.81
CA LEU A 30 -17.59 23.67 -25.07
C LEU A 30 -19.10 23.60 -24.84
N GLU A 31 -19.55 22.77 -23.89
CA GLU A 31 -20.95 22.69 -23.44
C GLU A 31 -21.44 24.03 -22.89
N ARG A 32 -20.61 24.71 -22.07
CA ARG A 32 -20.97 26.03 -21.52
C ARG A 32 -21.08 27.11 -22.59
N ARG A 33 -20.24 27.05 -23.62
CA ARG A 33 -20.29 27.97 -24.77
C ARG A 33 -21.43 27.62 -25.73
N GLY A 34 -22.11 26.48 -25.55
CA GLY A 34 -23.19 26.03 -26.41
C GLY A 34 -22.72 25.49 -27.77
N ILE A 35 -21.41 25.29 -27.95
CA ILE A 35 -20.82 24.74 -29.18
C ILE A 35 -21.14 23.25 -29.29
N VAL A 36 -21.08 22.54 -28.16
CA VAL A 36 -21.47 21.13 -28.06
C VAL A 36 -22.82 21.04 -27.35
N LYS A 37 -23.78 20.39 -28.00
CA LYS A 37 -25.09 20.12 -27.42
C LYS A 37 -25.09 18.75 -26.75
N VAL A 38 -25.66 18.70 -25.55
CA VAL A 38 -25.85 17.44 -24.80
C VAL A 38 -27.20 16.88 -25.20
N GLU A 39 -27.23 15.68 -25.80
CA GLU A 39 -28.48 15.05 -26.25
C GLU A 39 -29.41 14.69 -25.07
N GLN A 40 -28.82 14.28 -23.94
CA GLN A 40 -29.55 13.96 -22.72
C GLN A 40 -29.08 14.83 -21.55
N PRO A 41 -30.00 15.43 -20.78
CA PRO A 41 -29.61 16.27 -19.64
C PRO A 41 -28.92 15.44 -18.57
N TYR A 42 -27.91 16.03 -17.94
CA TYR A 42 -27.22 15.45 -16.79
C TYR A 42 -28.16 15.37 -15.59
N VAL A 43 -28.30 14.19 -14.97
CA VAL A 43 -29.21 13.99 -13.82
C VAL A 43 -28.42 13.89 -12.52
N CYS A 44 -28.82 14.64 -11.51
CA CYS A 44 -28.26 14.50 -10.16
C CYS A 44 -28.75 13.20 -9.51
N SER A 45 -27.85 12.27 -9.20
CA SER A 45 -28.20 11.00 -8.55
C SER A 45 -28.74 11.15 -7.12
N THR A 46 -28.47 12.27 -6.45
CA THR A 46 -28.96 12.51 -5.08
C THR A 46 -30.40 13.04 -5.02
N CYS A 47 -30.83 13.87 -5.99
CA CYS A 47 -32.17 14.49 -5.97
C CYS A 47 -32.95 14.41 -7.29
N GLY A 48 -32.42 13.77 -8.32
CA GLY A 48 -33.06 13.60 -9.62
C GLY A 48 -33.10 14.86 -10.51
N ARG A 49 -32.49 15.97 -10.08
CA ARG A 49 -32.54 17.23 -10.83
C ARG A 49 -31.82 17.11 -12.19
N LYS A 50 -32.53 17.44 -13.27
CA LYS A 50 -31.99 17.53 -14.63
C LYS A 50 -31.23 18.84 -14.84
N CYS A 51 -30.02 18.76 -15.38
CA CYS A 51 -29.10 19.86 -15.63
C CYS A 51 -28.69 19.86 -17.11
N LYS A 52 -28.71 21.04 -17.75
CA LYS A 52 -28.43 21.17 -19.20
C LYS A 52 -26.96 20.97 -19.57
N THR A 53 -26.05 21.20 -18.63
CA THR A 53 -24.60 21.05 -18.81
C THR A 53 -23.98 20.36 -17.61
N ASN A 54 -22.81 19.74 -17.80
CA ASN A 54 -22.09 19.10 -16.71
C ASN A 54 -21.70 20.11 -15.63
N TYR A 55 -21.35 21.33 -16.04
CA TYR A 55 -21.07 22.42 -15.12
C TYR A 55 -22.26 22.79 -14.24
N ALA A 56 -23.47 22.85 -14.80
CA ALA A 56 -24.67 23.13 -14.03
C ALA A 56 -24.92 22.04 -12.98
N LEU A 57 -24.68 20.76 -13.32
CA LEU A 57 -24.75 19.65 -12.38
C LEU A 57 -23.70 19.80 -11.26
N LYS A 58 -22.44 20.04 -11.61
CA LYS A 58 -21.36 20.28 -10.64
C LYS A 58 -21.68 21.45 -9.70
N LYS A 59 -22.15 22.57 -10.24
CA LYS A 59 -22.54 23.74 -9.46
C LYS A 59 -23.70 23.42 -8.51
N HIS A 60 -24.74 22.77 -9.02
CA HIS A 60 -25.88 22.34 -8.22
C HIS A 60 -25.46 21.43 -7.05
N PHE A 61 -24.64 20.42 -7.33
CA PHE A 61 -24.19 19.47 -6.33
C PHE A 61 -23.37 20.14 -5.21
N LYS A 62 -22.44 21.04 -5.58
CA LYS A 62 -21.65 21.82 -4.60
C LYS A 62 -22.49 22.80 -3.79
N GLN A 63 -23.47 23.44 -4.42
CA GLN A 63 -24.29 24.46 -3.73
C GLN A 63 -25.35 23.86 -2.82
N LEU A 64 -25.88 22.68 -3.14
CA LEU A 64 -26.94 22.04 -2.37
C LEU A 64 -26.40 20.91 -1.49
N HIS A 65 -25.94 19.83 -2.11
CA HIS A 65 -25.62 18.58 -1.42
C HIS A 65 -24.34 18.65 -0.58
N GLU A 66 -23.30 19.33 -1.09
CA GLU A 66 -22.07 19.54 -0.32
C GLU A 66 -22.33 20.43 0.91
N ARG A 67 -23.12 21.50 0.78
CA ARG A 67 -23.52 22.35 1.93
C ARG A 67 -24.36 21.59 2.95
N GLU A 68 -25.35 20.81 2.50
CA GLU A 68 -26.18 19.98 3.39
C GLU A 68 -25.34 18.95 4.15
N ARG A 69 -24.37 18.32 3.48
CA ARG A 69 -23.44 17.40 4.11
C ARG A 69 -22.56 18.12 5.13
N GLN A 70 -21.99 19.28 4.79
CA GLN A 70 -21.16 20.04 5.73
C GLN A 70 -21.93 20.39 7.00
N LYS A 71 -23.22 20.77 6.90
CA LYS A 71 -24.09 20.98 8.06
C LYS A 71 -24.23 19.71 8.90
N ARG A 72 -24.48 18.56 8.28
CA ARG A 72 -24.58 17.26 8.97
C ARG A 72 -23.29 16.87 9.68
N VAL A 73 -22.15 17.02 9.00
CA VAL A 73 -20.82 16.72 9.57
C VAL A 73 -20.49 17.66 10.72
N SER A 74 -20.78 18.96 10.59
CA SER A 74 -20.59 19.93 11.67
C SER A 74 -21.42 19.56 12.90
N TYR A 75 -22.70 19.21 12.70
CA TYR A 75 -23.57 18.73 13.77
C TYR A 75 -23.07 17.42 14.39
N LEU A 76 -22.60 16.46 13.58
CA LEU A 76 -22.02 15.22 14.09
C LEU A 76 -20.80 15.47 15.01
N LYS A 77 -20.01 16.50 14.73
CA LYS A 77 -18.86 16.88 15.55
C LYS A 77 -19.26 17.45 16.92
N SER A 78 -20.43 18.08 17.04
CA SER A 78 -20.90 18.61 18.33
C SER A 78 -21.53 17.54 19.21
N LEU A 79 -22.04 16.45 18.62
CA LEU A 79 -22.62 15.33 19.36
C LEU A 79 -21.56 14.42 20.01
N LYS A 80 -21.89 13.91 21.21
CA LYS A 80 -21.04 12.98 21.98
C LYS A 80 -21.85 11.76 22.44
N GLY A 81 -21.15 10.66 22.71
CA GLY A 81 -21.72 9.42 23.27
C GLY A 81 -22.85 8.80 22.43
N LYS A 82 -23.85 8.21 23.10
CA LYS A 82 -24.97 7.49 22.48
C LYS A 82 -25.78 8.33 21.48
N THR A 83 -25.87 9.65 21.68
CA THR A 83 -26.56 10.56 20.76
C THR A 83 -25.85 10.66 19.41
N ARG A 84 -24.51 10.61 19.43
CA ARG A 84 -23.69 10.59 18.22
C ARG A 84 -23.92 9.29 17.44
N GLU A 85 -23.89 8.14 18.12
CA GLU A 85 -24.09 6.82 17.50
C GLU A 85 -25.44 6.75 16.77
N LYS A 86 -26.53 7.11 17.46
CA LYS A 86 -27.88 7.15 16.86
C LYS A 86 -27.96 8.10 15.66
N PHE A 87 -27.23 9.23 15.70
CA PHE A 87 -27.21 10.17 14.58
C PHE A 87 -26.42 9.62 13.38
N VAL A 88 -25.29 8.95 13.62
CA VAL A 88 -24.53 8.28 12.55
C VAL A 88 -25.39 7.23 11.88
N GLU A 89 -26.05 6.37 12.65
CA GLU A 89 -26.94 5.33 12.12
C GLU A 89 -28.07 5.92 11.27
N LYS A 90 -28.68 7.02 11.72
CA LYS A 90 -29.74 7.71 10.96
C LYS A 90 -29.26 8.35 9.65
N VAL A 91 -27.98 8.73 9.56
CA VAL A 91 -27.44 9.51 8.43
C VAL A 91 -26.59 8.64 7.49
N SER A 92 -26.23 7.41 7.88
CA SER A 92 -25.39 6.47 7.12
C SER A 92 -25.84 6.34 5.66
N ASP A 93 -27.11 6.02 5.41
CA ASP A 93 -27.66 5.85 4.06
C ASP A 93 -27.56 7.13 3.21
N ARG A 94 -27.81 8.30 3.81
CA ARG A 94 -27.68 9.58 3.10
C ARG A 94 -26.23 9.90 2.81
N GLU A 95 -25.32 9.50 3.67
CA GLU A 95 -23.88 9.66 3.48
C GLU A 95 -23.38 8.75 2.36
N LEU A 96 -23.79 7.48 2.32
CA LEU A 96 -23.48 6.55 1.23
C LEU A 96 -23.95 7.09 -0.12
N ARG A 97 -25.23 7.52 -0.22
CA ARG A 97 -25.76 8.15 -1.44
C ARG A 97 -24.99 9.39 -1.86
N TYR A 98 -24.54 10.20 -0.90
CA TYR A 98 -23.71 11.37 -1.21
C TYR A 98 -22.34 10.95 -1.73
N VAL A 99 -21.67 9.99 -1.09
CA VAL A 99 -20.33 9.53 -1.48
C VAL A 99 -20.35 8.97 -2.89
N ASP A 100 -21.32 8.13 -3.23
CA ASP A 100 -21.48 7.56 -4.57
C ASP A 100 -21.77 8.64 -5.62
N ALA A 101 -22.61 9.62 -5.29
CA ALA A 101 -22.86 10.75 -6.19
C ALA A 101 -21.64 11.69 -6.33
N ALA A 102 -20.90 11.92 -5.25
CA ALA A 102 -19.74 12.80 -5.25
C ALA A 102 -18.59 12.25 -6.11
N ARG A 103 -18.41 10.92 -6.12
CA ARG A 103 -17.44 10.22 -6.98
C ARG A 103 -17.63 10.56 -8.46
N THR A 104 -18.88 10.59 -8.91
CA THR A 104 -19.22 10.85 -10.32
C THR A 104 -19.25 12.35 -10.66
N VAL A 105 -19.69 13.20 -9.72
CA VAL A 105 -19.92 14.62 -9.99
C VAL A 105 -18.73 15.52 -9.63
N ILE A 106 -18.16 15.36 -8.43
CA ILE A 106 -17.12 16.28 -7.95
C ILE A 106 -15.71 15.80 -8.34
N VAL A 107 -15.55 14.57 -8.88
CA VAL A 107 -14.29 13.89 -9.26
C VAL A 107 -13.08 14.50 -8.55
N PRO A 108 -12.62 13.94 -7.41
CA PRO A 108 -11.61 14.59 -6.59
C PRO A 108 -10.40 15.04 -7.41
N LYS A 109 -10.03 16.31 -7.25
CA LYS A 109 -8.84 16.90 -7.88
C LYS A 109 -7.56 16.22 -7.41
N VAL A 110 -7.60 15.61 -6.23
CA VAL A 110 -6.45 15.12 -5.47
C VAL A 110 -6.37 13.61 -5.58
N GLY A 111 -5.29 13.11 -6.20
CA GLY A 111 -4.91 11.70 -6.24
C GLY A 111 -5.90 10.75 -6.93
N TYR A 112 -5.37 9.62 -7.40
CA TYR A 112 -6.13 8.37 -7.33
C TYR A 112 -6.09 8.01 -5.84
N GLU A 113 -7.21 7.73 -5.20
CA GLU A 113 -7.32 7.48 -3.75
C GLU A 113 -6.67 6.14 -3.33
N LEU A 114 -5.47 5.85 -3.85
CA LEU A 114 -4.76 4.58 -3.79
C LEU A 114 -4.56 4.12 -2.35
N ALA A 115 -4.20 5.03 -1.44
CA ALA A 115 -4.03 4.71 -0.03
C ALA A 115 -5.34 4.24 0.63
N THR A 116 -6.48 4.84 0.30
CA THR A 116 -7.77 4.46 0.90
C THR A 116 -8.31 3.18 0.27
N ASP A 117 -8.09 2.98 -1.03
CA ASP A 117 -8.45 1.74 -1.71
C ASP A 117 -7.61 0.55 -1.21
N LEU A 118 -6.29 0.72 -1.02
CA LEU A 118 -5.42 -0.30 -0.42
C LEU A 118 -5.86 -0.67 1.01
N LYS A 119 -6.17 0.34 1.84
CA LYS A 119 -6.68 0.11 3.20
C LYS A 119 -8.01 -0.64 3.20
N ARG A 120 -8.89 -0.36 2.23
CA ARG A 120 -10.20 -1.04 2.09
C ARG A 120 -10.04 -2.53 1.81
N VAL A 121 -9.00 -2.92 1.06
CA VAL A 121 -8.66 -4.32 0.76
C VAL A 121 -7.87 -4.98 1.90
N GLY A 122 -7.60 -4.25 2.99
CA GLY A 122 -6.90 -4.78 4.17
C GLY A 122 -5.37 -4.65 4.11
N VAL A 123 -4.82 -3.90 3.15
CA VAL A 123 -3.38 -3.64 3.09
C VAL A 123 -3.01 -2.56 4.10
N GLN A 124 -2.00 -2.83 4.93
CA GLN A 124 -1.48 -1.83 5.86
C GLN A 124 -0.62 -0.82 5.09
N VAL A 125 -1.14 0.39 4.88
CA VAL A 125 -0.42 1.46 4.17
C VAL A 125 0.41 2.27 5.16
N ARG A 126 1.74 2.31 4.95
CA ARG A 126 2.69 3.12 5.72
C ARG A 126 3.28 4.21 4.84
N THR A 127 3.17 5.45 5.29
CA THR A 127 3.72 6.60 4.57
C THR A 127 5.11 6.90 5.09
N VAL A 128 6.08 6.99 4.19
CA VAL A 128 7.46 7.38 4.49
C VAL A 128 7.71 8.84 4.13
N GLU A 129 8.78 9.41 4.66
CA GLU A 129 9.26 10.74 4.26
C GLU A 129 9.63 10.76 2.77
N SER A 130 9.45 11.92 2.13
CA SER A 130 9.74 12.12 0.70
C SER A 130 11.25 12.32 0.47
N LYS A 131 12.07 11.39 0.94
CA LYS A 131 13.49 11.29 0.61
C LYS A 131 13.72 10.28 -0.52
N PRO A 132 14.75 10.45 -1.36
CA PRO A 132 15.16 9.42 -2.32
C PRO A 132 15.32 8.08 -1.61
N GLN A 133 14.81 6.99 -2.21
CA GLN A 133 14.87 5.61 -1.69
C GLN A 133 14.29 5.39 -0.27
N GLY A 134 13.59 6.36 0.31
CA GLY A 134 13.07 6.23 1.69
C GLY A 134 12.01 5.15 1.84
N ALA A 135 11.30 4.81 0.76
CA ALA A 135 10.37 3.69 0.76
C ALA A 135 11.13 2.35 0.74
N ASP A 136 12.21 2.28 -0.03
CA ASP A 136 13.01 1.07 -0.23
C ASP A 136 13.77 0.73 1.05
N GLU A 137 14.41 1.71 1.69
CA GLU A 137 15.07 1.53 2.99
C GLU A 137 14.10 1.01 4.06
N ALA A 138 12.91 1.61 4.15
CA ALA A 138 11.90 1.20 5.11
C ALA A 138 11.34 -0.21 4.80
N LEU A 139 11.23 -0.55 3.52
CA LEU A 139 10.79 -1.86 3.05
C LEU A 139 11.85 -2.93 3.34
N ILE A 140 13.12 -2.69 3.01
CA ILE A 140 14.25 -3.58 3.27
C ILE A 140 14.36 -3.83 4.77
N LYS A 141 14.37 -2.79 5.60
CA LYS A 141 14.42 -2.92 7.07
C LYS A 141 13.27 -3.76 7.61
N HIS A 142 12.07 -3.56 7.06
CA HIS A 142 10.90 -4.33 7.44
C HIS A 142 11.02 -5.80 7.02
N MET A 143 11.45 -6.08 5.79
CA MET A 143 11.66 -7.44 5.29
C MET A 143 12.72 -8.17 6.12
N SER A 144 13.88 -7.57 6.38
CA SER A 144 14.95 -8.19 7.18
C SER A 144 14.48 -8.61 8.58
N LEU A 145 13.65 -7.79 9.23
CA LEU A 145 13.09 -8.10 10.55
C LEU A 145 12.17 -9.33 10.53
N TYR A 146 11.37 -9.50 9.48
CA TYR A 146 10.47 -10.65 9.42
C TYR A 146 11.16 -11.90 8.88
N ILE A 147 12.10 -11.77 7.95
CA ILE A 147 12.94 -12.88 7.49
C ILE A 147 13.68 -13.50 8.68
N SER A 148 14.27 -12.69 9.56
CA SER A 148 14.93 -13.16 10.79
C SER A 148 14.00 -13.78 11.83
N ARG A 149 12.69 -13.52 11.74
CA ARG A 149 11.67 -14.10 12.64
C ARG A 149 11.06 -15.41 12.12
N GLY A 150 11.55 -15.93 10.98
CA GLY A 150 11.08 -17.19 10.42
C GLY A 150 9.82 -17.03 9.55
N LEU A 151 9.87 -16.13 8.57
CA LEU A 151 8.88 -16.19 7.48
C LEU A 151 9.09 -17.46 6.65
N GLU A 152 8.00 -18.05 6.17
CA GLU A 152 8.05 -19.19 5.22
C GLU A 152 8.03 -18.71 3.76
N CYS A 153 7.26 -17.65 3.49
CA CYS A 153 7.05 -17.12 2.14
C CYS A 153 7.10 -15.59 2.12
N LEU A 154 7.78 -15.06 1.11
CA LEU A 154 7.93 -13.63 0.86
C LEU A 154 7.38 -13.28 -0.53
N ILE A 155 6.35 -12.44 -0.57
CA ILE A 155 5.78 -11.90 -1.81
C ILE A 155 6.16 -10.43 -1.95
N LEU A 156 6.96 -10.11 -2.96
CA LEU A 156 7.37 -8.76 -3.29
C LEU A 156 6.67 -8.27 -4.55
N ILE A 157 6.11 -7.06 -4.49
CA ILE A 157 5.48 -6.40 -5.63
C ILE A 157 6.33 -5.17 -5.96
N SER A 158 7.25 -5.29 -6.90
CA SER A 158 8.19 -4.23 -7.27
C SER A 158 8.90 -4.52 -8.59
N ASP A 159 9.23 -3.46 -9.33
CA ASP A 159 10.12 -3.50 -10.49
C ASP A 159 11.55 -3.02 -10.16
N ASP A 160 11.78 -2.61 -8.92
CA ASP A 160 13.05 -2.01 -8.51
C ASP A 160 14.15 -3.07 -8.28
N SER A 161 15.22 -3.00 -9.08
CA SER A 161 16.35 -3.92 -8.96
C SER A 161 17.18 -3.75 -7.69
N ASP A 162 17.05 -2.62 -6.99
CA ASP A 162 17.80 -2.36 -5.75
C ASP A 162 17.35 -3.31 -4.62
N LEU A 163 16.20 -3.99 -4.78
CA LEU A 163 15.70 -5.01 -3.86
C LEU A 163 16.27 -6.42 -4.12
N LEU A 164 17.21 -6.57 -5.05
CA LEU A 164 17.79 -7.86 -5.38
C LEU A 164 18.54 -8.50 -4.20
N GLU A 165 19.25 -7.70 -3.40
CA GLU A 165 20.05 -8.20 -2.29
C GLU A 165 19.18 -8.81 -1.18
N ILE A 166 18.06 -8.17 -0.85
CA ILE A 166 17.15 -8.69 0.18
C ILE A 166 16.46 -9.99 -0.28
N LEU A 167 16.23 -10.17 -1.58
CA LEU A 167 15.72 -11.43 -2.14
C LEU A 167 16.76 -12.55 -2.05
N ARG A 168 18.03 -12.25 -2.32
CA ARG A 168 19.13 -13.22 -2.13
C ARG A 168 19.26 -13.62 -0.66
N TYR A 169 19.13 -12.66 0.26
CA TYR A 169 19.11 -12.95 1.69
C TYR A 169 17.91 -13.80 2.12
N ALA A 170 16.72 -13.53 1.59
CA ALA A 170 15.55 -14.38 1.84
C ALA A 170 15.78 -15.81 1.34
N ARG A 171 16.38 -15.97 0.16
CA ARG A 171 16.71 -17.27 -0.42
C ARG A 171 17.75 -18.05 0.40
N SER A 172 18.79 -17.39 0.92
CA SER A 172 19.78 -18.06 1.78
C SER A 172 19.18 -18.56 3.09
N ARG A 173 18.11 -17.90 3.57
CA ARG A 173 17.29 -18.33 4.70
C ARG A 173 16.22 -19.37 4.34
N ARG A 174 16.27 -19.92 3.12
CA ARG A 174 15.35 -20.96 2.59
C ARG A 174 13.89 -20.52 2.50
N LEU A 175 13.61 -19.21 2.39
CA LEU A 175 12.24 -18.72 2.16
C LEU A 175 11.80 -18.96 0.72
N PHE A 176 10.52 -19.29 0.53
CA PHE A 176 9.92 -19.27 -0.80
C PHE A 176 9.68 -17.82 -1.24
N THR A 177 10.27 -17.44 -2.36
CA THR A 177 10.26 -16.04 -2.84
C THR A 177 9.43 -15.89 -4.10
N VAL A 178 8.47 -14.95 -4.06
CA VAL A 178 7.61 -14.61 -5.19
C VAL A 178 7.77 -13.13 -5.53
N VAL A 179 8.02 -12.82 -6.80
CA VAL A 179 8.04 -11.44 -7.29
C VAL A 179 6.93 -11.18 -8.30
N VAL A 180 6.22 -10.08 -8.13
CA VAL A 180 5.34 -9.50 -9.15
C VAL A 180 6.01 -8.26 -9.71
N GLY A 181 6.42 -8.34 -10.98
CA GLY A 181 7.16 -7.28 -11.67
C GLY A 181 7.68 -7.71 -13.04
N ASP A 182 7.99 -6.72 -13.87
CA ASP A 182 8.47 -6.85 -15.24
C ASP A 182 10.01 -6.92 -15.32
N THR A 183 10.72 -6.59 -14.24
CA THR A 183 12.19 -6.58 -14.21
C THR A 183 12.80 -7.99 -14.16
N TYR A 184 13.53 -8.36 -15.21
CA TYR A 184 14.20 -9.66 -15.34
C TYR A 184 15.18 -9.99 -14.19
N ARG A 185 15.89 -8.99 -13.66
CA ARG A 185 16.89 -9.20 -12.59
C ARG A 185 16.28 -9.80 -11.32
N LEU A 186 15.10 -9.33 -10.93
CA LEU A 186 14.41 -9.84 -9.74
C LEU A 186 13.87 -11.25 -9.98
N ARG A 187 13.31 -11.51 -11.18
CA ARG A 187 12.77 -12.83 -11.55
C ARG A 187 13.80 -13.94 -11.42
N ASN A 188 15.04 -13.68 -11.84
CA ASN A 188 16.11 -14.68 -11.78
C ASN A 188 16.57 -15.00 -10.36
N ALA A 189 16.26 -14.17 -9.37
CA ALA A 189 16.64 -14.39 -7.98
C ALA A 189 15.51 -15.02 -7.14
N THR A 190 14.36 -15.33 -7.76
CA THR A 190 13.15 -15.77 -7.07
C THR A 190 12.68 -17.15 -7.52
N ASP A 191 11.92 -17.83 -6.67
CA ASP A 191 11.37 -19.16 -6.97
C ASP A 191 10.17 -19.09 -7.92
N SER A 192 9.41 -17.98 -7.87
CA SER A 192 8.31 -17.73 -8.79
C SER A 192 8.20 -16.25 -9.12
N SER A 193 7.81 -15.95 -10.36
CA SER A 193 7.64 -14.56 -10.79
C SER A 193 6.45 -14.39 -11.72
N PHE A 194 5.76 -13.25 -11.61
CA PHE A 194 4.61 -12.90 -12.43
C PHE A 194 4.76 -11.49 -13.02
N LEU A 195 4.40 -11.34 -14.30
CA LEU A 195 4.39 -10.05 -14.97
C LEU A 195 3.13 -9.25 -14.59
N TRP A 196 3.20 -7.93 -14.69
CA TRP A 196 2.03 -7.08 -14.47
C TRP A 196 0.88 -7.40 -15.43
N GLU A 197 1.21 -7.73 -16.68
CA GLU A 197 0.23 -8.13 -17.70
C GLU A 197 -0.50 -9.43 -17.32
N ASP A 198 0.23 -10.40 -16.74
CA ASP A 198 -0.35 -11.68 -16.34
C ASP A 198 -1.26 -11.54 -15.13
N VAL A 199 -0.92 -10.63 -14.21
CA VAL A 199 -1.78 -10.29 -13.08
C VAL A 199 -3.04 -9.57 -13.57
N ALA A 200 -2.90 -8.59 -14.46
CA ALA A 200 -4.02 -7.81 -15.01
C ALA A 200 -4.99 -8.68 -15.84
N SER A 201 -4.48 -9.66 -16.58
CA SER A 201 -5.27 -10.59 -17.39
C SER A 201 -5.82 -11.78 -16.60
N GLY A 202 -5.40 -11.97 -15.34
CA GLY A 202 -5.79 -13.11 -14.50
C GLY A 202 -5.04 -14.42 -14.78
N ARG A 203 -4.11 -14.45 -15.76
CA ARG A 203 -3.26 -15.62 -16.05
C ARG A 203 -2.39 -16.01 -14.87
N ALA A 204 -1.89 -15.03 -14.11
CA ALA A 204 -1.07 -15.26 -12.93
C ALA A 204 -1.77 -16.13 -11.87
N HIS A 205 -3.09 -16.02 -11.74
CA HIS A 205 -3.85 -16.84 -10.78
C HIS A 205 -3.79 -18.34 -11.11
N LEU A 206 -3.80 -18.71 -12.39
CA LEU A 206 -3.67 -20.10 -12.81
C LEU A 206 -2.26 -20.62 -12.52
N SER A 207 -1.24 -19.89 -12.97
CA SER A 207 0.17 -20.24 -12.77
C SER A 207 0.58 -20.31 -11.30
N ALA A 208 0.00 -19.46 -10.44
CA ALA A 208 0.26 -19.46 -9.00
C ALA A 208 -0.24 -20.74 -8.30
N ARG A 209 -1.36 -21.33 -8.77
CA ARG A 209 -1.87 -22.59 -8.19
C ARG A 209 -0.93 -23.75 -8.46
N ASP A 210 -0.40 -23.83 -9.68
CA ASP A 210 0.57 -24.86 -10.04
C ASP A 210 1.88 -24.67 -9.28
N GLY A 211 2.33 -23.42 -9.10
CA GLY A 211 3.51 -23.09 -8.28
C GLY A 211 3.36 -23.51 -6.83
N LEU A 212 2.19 -23.27 -6.21
CA LEU A 212 1.92 -23.65 -4.82
C LEU A 212 1.94 -25.18 -4.63
N GLN A 213 1.41 -25.94 -5.60
CA GLN A 213 1.46 -27.40 -5.55
C GLN A 213 2.90 -27.93 -5.61
N ARG A 214 3.74 -27.35 -6.47
CA ARG A 214 5.17 -27.70 -6.55
C ARG A 214 5.89 -27.37 -5.26
N TRP A 215 5.67 -26.18 -4.70
CA TRP A 215 6.29 -25.78 -3.43
C TRP A 215 5.88 -26.73 -2.29
N SER A 216 4.59 -27.05 -2.18
CA SER A 216 4.10 -27.99 -1.15
C SER A 216 4.74 -29.38 -1.28
N ALA A 217 4.96 -29.86 -2.51
CA ALA A 217 5.62 -31.14 -2.75
C ALA A 217 7.12 -31.09 -2.43
N GLU A 218 7.80 -29.99 -2.76
CA GLU A 218 9.22 -29.78 -2.42
C GLU A 218 9.44 -29.66 -0.91
N ASP A 219 8.57 -28.94 -0.20
CA ASP A 219 8.63 -28.82 1.26
C ASP A 219 8.42 -30.17 1.95
N PHE A 220 7.48 -30.98 1.46
CA PHE A 220 7.27 -32.34 1.95
C PHE A 220 8.53 -33.22 1.77
N LEU A 221 9.11 -33.20 0.57
CA LEU A 221 10.34 -33.95 0.28
C LEU A 221 11.53 -33.48 1.12
N ARG A 222 11.63 -32.16 1.38
CA ARG A 222 12.67 -31.59 2.24
C ARG A 222 12.54 -32.04 3.68
N ALA A 223 11.33 -32.00 4.24
CA ALA A 223 11.07 -32.45 5.59
C ALA A 223 11.47 -33.93 5.78
N GLU A 224 11.08 -34.78 4.84
CA GLU A 224 11.43 -36.21 4.82
C GLU A 224 12.96 -36.44 4.75
N LEU A 225 13.67 -35.66 3.93
CA LEU A 225 15.13 -35.75 3.81
C LEU A 225 15.84 -35.28 5.07
N GLN A 226 15.35 -34.22 5.72
CA GLN A 226 15.94 -33.65 6.93
C GLN A 226 15.72 -34.55 8.16
N GLU A 227 14.59 -35.27 8.21
CA GLU A 227 14.35 -36.33 9.21
C GLU A 227 15.30 -37.51 9.01
N ARG A 228 15.57 -37.86 7.75
CA ARG A 228 16.44 -38.99 7.40
C ARG A 228 17.94 -38.68 7.52
N TYR A 229 18.33 -37.43 7.33
CA TYR A 229 19.71 -36.94 7.37
C TYR A 229 19.74 -35.53 8.00
N PRO A 230 19.84 -35.41 9.34
CA PRO A 230 19.93 -34.11 10.00
C PRO A 230 21.24 -33.40 9.61
N GLU A 231 21.15 -32.16 9.11
CA GLU A 231 22.31 -31.30 8.81
C GLU A 231 22.99 -30.84 10.13
N GLU A 232 24.31 -31.05 10.26
CA GLU A 232 25.14 -30.41 11.29
C GLU A 232 25.27 -28.92 10.95
N TYR A 233 24.76 -28.04 11.82
CA TYR A 233 24.77 -26.59 11.61
C TYR A 233 26.07 -25.96 12.12
N ASP A 234 26.79 -25.24 11.26
CA ASP A 234 27.72 -24.17 11.66
C ASP A 234 26.93 -22.85 11.75
N GLU A 235 26.88 -22.27 12.95
CA GLU A 235 26.29 -20.96 13.21
C GLU A 235 27.28 -19.86 12.80
N GLU A 236 26.96 -19.06 11.78
CA GLU A 236 27.19 -17.60 11.76
C GLU A 236 26.89 -17.03 10.36
N GLU A 237 25.87 -16.16 10.26
CA GLU A 237 25.92 -14.94 9.43
C GLU A 237 24.66 -14.09 9.66
N VAL A 238 24.81 -13.01 10.43
CA VAL A 238 23.82 -11.93 10.53
C VAL A 238 24.12 -10.93 9.42
N PHE A 239 23.16 -10.71 8.53
CA PHE A 239 23.31 -9.78 7.42
C PHE A 239 23.27 -8.32 7.91
N PHE A 240 24.41 -7.64 7.83
CA PHE A 240 24.51 -6.18 7.92
C PHE A 240 24.85 -5.63 6.53
N PRO A 241 23.98 -4.79 5.91
CA PRO A 241 24.33 -4.14 4.65
C PRO A 241 25.52 -3.20 4.88
N LYS A 242 26.61 -3.39 4.12
CA LYS A 242 27.76 -2.47 4.15
C LYS A 242 27.34 -1.11 3.61
N ALA A 243 27.39 -0.08 4.46
CA ALA A 243 27.45 1.29 4.00
C ALA A 243 28.84 1.52 3.39
N GLU A 244 28.90 1.88 2.12
CA GLU A 244 30.15 2.29 1.48
C GLU A 244 30.64 3.62 2.08
N GLY A 245 31.87 3.62 2.62
CA GLY A 245 32.66 4.84 2.78
C GLY A 245 33.48 4.97 4.06
N GLY A 246 34.81 4.90 3.92
CA GLY A 246 35.76 5.62 4.77
C GLY A 246 36.74 4.76 5.57
N TYR A 247 37.99 4.72 5.12
CA TYR A 247 39.17 4.30 5.89
C TYR A 247 39.31 5.12 7.18
N LEU A 248 39.72 4.49 8.30
CA LEU A 248 41.00 4.73 9.00
C LEU A 248 41.10 3.93 10.32
N ASP A 249 42.21 3.20 10.40
CA ASP A 249 43.04 2.74 11.51
C ASP A 249 42.51 1.90 12.69
N GLU A 250 43.26 0.80 12.87
CA GLU A 250 43.33 -0.10 14.00
C GLU A 250 43.99 0.57 15.23
N ASP A 251 43.76 -0.07 16.37
CA ASP A 251 44.45 0.03 17.66
C ASP A 251 44.10 1.19 18.61
N GLU A 252 43.37 0.86 19.67
CA GLU A 252 43.96 0.78 21.01
C GLU A 252 43.07 -0.02 21.97
N GLY A 253 43.68 -0.97 22.67
CA GLY A 253 43.01 -1.80 23.64
C GLY A 253 42.58 -1.03 24.89
N SER A 254 41.49 -1.50 25.50
CA SER A 254 41.32 -1.37 26.93
C SER A 254 40.57 -2.59 27.45
N ASP A 255 41.29 -3.41 28.21
CA ASP A 255 40.75 -4.13 29.35
C ASP A 255 39.77 -3.23 30.14
N LEU A 256 38.80 -3.81 30.83
CA LEU A 256 38.44 -3.48 32.23
C LEU A 256 37.08 -4.15 32.57
N TYR A 257 37.19 -5.22 33.36
CA TYR A 257 36.32 -5.70 34.45
C TYR A 257 34.82 -6.01 34.23
N TYR A 258 34.50 -7.28 34.51
CA TYR A 258 33.20 -7.75 35.00
C TYR A 258 32.94 -7.19 36.40
N GLU A 259 31.81 -6.52 36.60
CA GLU A 259 31.10 -6.52 37.88
C GLU A 259 29.65 -6.93 37.62
N ASP A 260 29.38 -8.19 37.95
CA ASP A 260 28.10 -8.66 38.42
C ASP A 260 27.75 -7.84 39.67
N ASP A 261 26.59 -7.22 39.71
CA ASP A 261 25.85 -7.17 40.96
C ASP A 261 24.34 -7.19 40.70
N LYS A 262 23.74 -8.19 41.34
CA LYS A 262 22.30 -8.39 41.47
C LYS A 262 21.74 -7.44 42.52
N ASN A 263 20.41 -7.40 42.52
CA ASN A 263 19.51 -6.95 43.57
C ASN A 263 19.30 -5.44 43.67
N GLU A 264 18.15 -4.94 44.08
CA GLU A 264 16.75 -5.37 44.23
C GLU A 264 16.03 -4.10 44.72
N GLU A 265 14.70 -4.10 44.69
CA GLU A 265 13.82 -3.22 45.50
C GLU A 265 13.54 -1.78 45.03
N ASP A 266 12.30 -1.64 44.52
CA ASP A 266 11.24 -0.80 45.09
C ASP A 266 11.59 0.62 45.58
N TYR A 267 11.19 1.63 44.80
CA TYR A 267 10.51 2.81 45.37
C TYR A 267 9.75 3.64 44.30
N LYS A 268 8.42 3.56 44.32
CA LYS A 268 7.53 4.73 44.16
C LYS A 268 6.92 4.98 45.54
N PRO A 269 6.40 6.17 45.93
CA PRO A 269 6.02 7.34 45.10
C PRO A 269 6.35 8.73 45.72
N ALA A 270 6.10 9.79 44.95
CA ALA A 270 5.24 10.93 45.29
C ALA A 270 4.87 11.68 44.01
#